data_AF-A0A2N1PJX4-F1
#
_entry.id   AF-A0A2N1PJX4-F1
#
_cell.length_a   1.000
_cell.length_b   1.000
_cell.length_c   1.000
_cell.angle_alpha   90.00
_cell.angle_beta   90.00
_cell.angle_gamma   90.00
#
_symmetry.space_group_name_H-M   'P 1'
#
loop_
_entity.id
_entity.type
_entity.pdbx_description
1 polymer ?
#
loop_
_entity_poly.entity_id
_entity_poly.type
_entity_poly.pdbx_seq_one_letter_code
_entity_poly.pdbx_strand_id
1 'polypeptide(L)'
;MKIGKVVGTTVLSVAQENLQGYKLLIVQPMGYDLVPRGEPFISVDSVGAGFGELVFMITSSESSIPFRPRIVPSDHCIVGIIDEIEYGRHTPVELEPRLSGTLNISGIQDLIKRREQAELAKGEGVNSGAVISAAMNSGKKSPSKKKSSDKSGSEKSSSGNGLKGSSAGARRGKGK
;
A
#
# COMPACT_ATOMS: atom_id res chain seq x y z
N MET A 1 14.14 -2.19 -6.50
CA MET A 1 13.17 -3.13 -7.11
C MET A 1 12.84 -4.26 -6.16
N LYS A 2 11.71 -4.94 -6.34
CA LYS A 2 11.22 -6.04 -5.48
C LYS A 2 10.72 -7.22 -6.32
N ILE A 3 10.72 -8.42 -5.73
CA ILE A 3 10.13 -9.63 -6.31
C ILE A 3 8.76 -9.87 -5.69
N GLY A 4 7.83 -10.38 -6.47
CA GLY A 4 6.50 -10.75 -6.00
C GLY A 4 5.91 -11.91 -6.78
N LYS A 5 4.83 -12.50 -6.26
CA LYS A 5 4.00 -13.49 -6.95
C LYS A 5 2.63 -12.89 -7.20
N VAL A 6 2.13 -12.98 -8.42
CA VAL A 6 0.75 -12.55 -8.72
C VAL A 6 -0.21 -13.56 -8.09
N VAL A 7 -1.07 -13.09 -7.20
CA VAL A 7 -2.04 -13.93 -6.47
C VAL A 7 -3.48 -13.59 -6.80
N GLY A 8 -3.72 -12.67 -7.73
CA GLY A 8 -5.06 -12.33 -8.17
C GLY A 8 -5.11 -11.09 -9.04
N THR A 9 -6.33 -10.72 -9.41
CA THR A 9 -6.65 -9.50 -10.14
C THR A 9 -7.62 -8.68 -9.30
N THR A 10 -7.63 -7.36 -9.50
CA THR A 10 -8.66 -6.49 -8.95
C THR A 10 -9.16 -5.54 -10.02
N VAL A 11 -10.35 -4.99 -9.80
CA VAL A 11 -10.98 -4.04 -10.71
C VAL A 11 -11.43 -2.82 -9.90
N LEU A 12 -11.30 -1.65 -10.52
CA LEU A 12 -11.80 -0.39 -9.95
C LEU A 12 -13.08 -0.01 -10.70
N SER A 13 -14.16 0.25 -9.96
CA SER A 13 -15.38 0.82 -10.53
C SER A 13 -15.21 2.30 -10.88
N VAL A 14 -14.38 3.01 -10.11
CA VAL A 14 -14.04 4.42 -10.30
C VAL A 14 -12.53 4.57 -10.16
N ALA A 15 -11.89 5.17 -11.17
CA ALA A 15 -10.46 5.42 -11.18
C ALA A 15 -10.16 6.81 -11.75
N GLN A 16 -9.03 7.39 -11.34
CA GLN A 16 -8.49 8.59 -11.97
C GLN A 16 -8.25 8.33 -13.46
N GLU A 17 -8.45 9.35 -14.30
CA GLU A 17 -8.35 9.23 -15.76
C GLU A 17 -7.02 8.61 -16.22
N ASN A 18 -5.92 8.96 -15.53
CA ASN A 18 -4.59 8.44 -15.85
C ASN A 18 -4.32 7.01 -15.39
N LEU A 19 -5.20 6.40 -14.60
CA LEU A 19 -5.12 5.01 -14.16
C LEU A 19 -6.14 4.10 -14.89
N GLN A 20 -7.13 4.69 -15.57
CA GLN A 20 -8.14 3.93 -16.30
C GLN A 20 -7.53 3.10 -17.45
N GLY A 21 -8.08 1.89 -17.63
CA GLY A 21 -7.68 0.97 -18.69
C GLY A 21 -6.45 0.11 -18.37
N TYR A 22 -5.74 0.39 -17.27
CA TYR A 22 -4.62 -0.46 -16.87
C TYR A 22 -5.06 -1.66 -16.05
N LYS A 23 -4.36 -2.78 -16.25
CA LYS A 23 -4.59 -4.02 -15.50
C LYS A 23 -3.98 -3.89 -14.11
N LEU A 24 -4.78 -4.24 -13.10
CA LEU A 24 -4.40 -4.19 -11.69
C LEU A 24 -4.30 -5.61 -11.15
N LEU A 25 -3.12 -5.95 -10.65
CA LEU A 25 -2.79 -7.26 -10.13
C LEU A 25 -2.56 -7.18 -8.63
N ILE A 26 -3.10 -8.17 -7.91
CA ILE A 26 -2.78 -8.37 -6.50
C ILE A 26 -1.48 -9.16 -6.46
N VAL A 27 -0.46 -8.60 -5.84
CA VAL A 27 0.88 -9.19 -5.76
C VAL A 27 1.24 -9.44 -4.31
N GLN A 28 1.62 -10.69 -4.00
CA GLN A 28 2.25 -11.05 -2.75
C GLN A 28 3.75 -10.76 -2.85
N PRO A 29 4.31 -9.83 -2.09
CA PRO A 29 5.76 -9.66 -2.01
C PRO A 29 6.46 -10.94 -1.57
N MET A 30 7.59 -11.26 -2.19
CA MET A 30 8.37 -12.48 -1.98
C MET A 30 9.82 -12.12 -1.59
N GLY A 31 10.43 -12.92 -0.72
CA GLY A 31 11.87 -12.90 -0.52
C GLY A 31 12.62 -13.62 -1.64
N TYR A 32 13.96 -13.48 -1.68
CA TYR A 32 14.81 -14.23 -2.63
C TYR A 32 14.76 -15.76 -2.39
N ASP A 33 14.37 -16.16 -1.18
CA ASP A 33 14.08 -17.53 -0.77
C ASP A 33 12.70 -18.03 -1.23
N LEU A 34 11.98 -17.23 -2.03
CA LEU A 34 10.62 -17.47 -2.50
C LEU A 34 9.61 -17.64 -1.36
N VAL A 35 9.89 -17.02 -0.21
CA VAL A 35 8.97 -17.00 0.93
C VAL A 35 8.14 -15.71 0.88
N PRO A 36 6.81 -15.78 1.02
CA PRO A 36 5.97 -14.59 1.17
C PRO A 36 6.47 -13.68 2.30
N ARG A 37 6.56 -12.38 2.05
CA ARG A 37 6.97 -11.36 3.04
C ARG A 37 5.99 -10.21 3.04
N GLY A 38 5.45 -9.85 4.20
CA GLY A 38 4.53 -8.72 4.32
C GLY A 38 3.18 -8.95 3.66
N GLU A 39 2.39 -7.89 3.57
CA GLU A 39 1.02 -7.95 3.04
C GLU A 39 1.00 -7.83 1.51
N PRO A 40 0.04 -8.48 0.82
CA PRO A 40 -0.21 -8.26 -0.59
C PRO A 40 -0.58 -6.79 -0.88
N PHE A 41 -0.17 -6.31 -2.04
CA PHE A 41 -0.51 -4.98 -2.54
C PHE A 41 -0.97 -5.03 -3.99
N ILE A 42 -1.55 -3.92 -4.45
CA ILE A 42 -1.98 -3.77 -5.85
C ILE A 42 -0.82 -3.19 -6.65
N SER A 43 -0.51 -3.81 -7.79
CA SER A 43 0.45 -3.31 -8.76
C SER A 43 -0.22 -3.10 -10.11
N VAL A 44 0.18 -2.04 -10.80
CA VAL A 44 -0.13 -1.88 -12.22
C VAL A 44 0.75 -2.86 -13.02
N ASP A 45 0.19 -3.43 -14.08
CA ASP A 45 0.90 -4.36 -14.96
C ASP A 45 1.24 -3.69 -16.30
N SER A 46 2.54 -3.57 -16.61
CA SER A 46 3.00 -3.07 -17.90
C SER A 46 3.43 -4.17 -18.88
N VAL A 47 3.42 -5.44 -18.46
CA VAL A 47 4.03 -6.55 -19.22
C VAL A 47 3.06 -7.67 -19.57
N GLY A 48 1.92 -7.75 -18.89
CA GLY A 48 0.90 -8.77 -19.15
C GLY A 48 1.02 -10.00 -18.26
N ALA A 49 1.45 -9.84 -17.01
CA ALA A 49 1.63 -10.96 -16.08
C ALA A 49 0.31 -11.69 -15.73
N GLY A 50 0.39 -13.01 -15.59
CA GLY A 50 -0.69 -13.92 -15.25
C GLY A 50 -0.74 -14.31 -13.77
N PHE A 51 -1.83 -14.97 -13.36
CA PHE A 51 -1.94 -15.52 -12.01
C PHE A 51 -0.86 -16.58 -11.75
N GLY A 52 -0.24 -16.52 -10.57
CA GLY A 52 0.79 -17.46 -10.13
C GLY A 52 2.20 -17.16 -10.65
N GLU A 53 2.35 -16.21 -11.56
CA GLU A 53 3.66 -15.82 -12.09
C GLU A 53 4.49 -15.07 -11.06
N LEU A 54 5.79 -15.33 -11.10
CA LEU A 54 6.77 -14.57 -10.35
C LEU A 54 7.17 -13.35 -11.17
N VAL A 55 7.14 -12.18 -10.54
CA VAL A 55 7.28 -10.89 -11.20
C VAL A 55 8.32 -10.03 -10.53
N PHE A 56 8.92 -9.17 -11.35
CA PHE A 56 9.85 -8.15 -10.92
C PHE A 56 9.19 -6.77 -11.00
N MET A 57 9.28 -6.02 -9.90
CA MET A 57 8.54 -4.78 -9.72
C MET A 57 9.44 -3.61 -9.34
N ILE A 58 9.06 -2.43 -9.82
CA ILE A 58 9.59 -1.13 -9.38
C ILE A 58 8.56 -0.44 -8.48
N THR A 59 9.04 0.43 -7.61
CA THR A 59 8.23 1.10 -6.58
C THR A 59 8.36 2.62 -6.66
N SER A 60 7.48 3.34 -5.98
CA SER A 60 7.51 4.81 -5.90
C SER A 60 7.35 5.47 -7.28
N SER A 61 7.92 6.66 -7.47
CA SER A 61 7.79 7.47 -8.70
C SER A 61 8.24 6.75 -9.97
N GLU A 62 9.18 5.81 -9.83
CA GLU A 62 9.68 5.01 -10.95
C GLU A 62 8.60 4.12 -11.56
N SER A 63 7.59 3.73 -10.78
CA SER A 63 6.49 2.88 -11.27
C SER A 63 5.66 3.50 -12.40
N SER A 64 5.73 4.82 -12.59
CA SER A 64 5.09 5.50 -13.72
C SER A 64 5.92 5.47 -15.03
N ILE A 65 7.23 5.17 -14.93
CA ILE A 65 8.17 5.22 -16.04
C ILE A 65 7.75 4.34 -17.24
N PRO A 66 7.26 3.10 -17.05
CA PRO A 66 6.88 2.23 -18.16
C PRO A 66 5.74 2.77 -19.02
N PHE A 67 4.97 3.75 -18.52
CA PHE A 67 3.77 4.27 -19.16
C PHE A 67 3.97 5.63 -19.82
N ARG A 68 5.21 6.10 -19.93
CA ARG A 68 5.51 7.40 -20.58
C ARG A 68 4.96 7.45 -22.01
N PRO A 69 4.44 8.61 -22.44
CA PRO A 69 4.48 9.92 -21.77
C PRO A 69 3.40 10.13 -20.69
N ARG A 70 2.47 9.19 -20.50
CA ARG A 70 1.39 9.31 -19.52
C ARG A 70 1.93 9.11 -18.09
N ILE A 71 1.54 9.98 -17.17
CA ILE A 71 1.88 9.86 -15.75
C ILE A 71 0.78 9.05 -15.07
N VAL A 72 1.02 7.75 -14.90
CA VAL A 72 0.13 6.86 -14.16
C VAL A 72 0.37 7.07 -12.67
N PRO A 73 -0.67 7.35 -11.86
CA PRO A 73 -0.54 7.53 -10.41
C PRO A 73 -0.40 6.17 -9.73
N SER A 74 0.73 5.51 -9.95
CA SER A 74 1.09 4.25 -9.31
C SER A 74 2.26 4.45 -8.36
N ASP A 75 2.33 3.59 -7.36
CA ASP A 75 3.49 3.39 -6.49
C ASP A 75 4.12 2.00 -6.68
N HIS A 76 3.48 1.09 -7.43
CA HIS A 76 3.96 -0.25 -7.75
C HIS A 76 3.65 -0.60 -9.21
N CYS A 77 4.68 -1.05 -9.95
CA CYS A 77 4.52 -1.50 -11.32
C CYS A 77 5.31 -2.79 -11.57
N ILE A 78 4.65 -3.78 -12.17
CA ILE A 78 5.27 -5.01 -12.69
C ILE A 78 5.90 -4.64 -14.03
N VAL A 79 7.21 -4.82 -14.11
CA VAL A 79 8.01 -4.47 -15.30
C VAL A 79 8.71 -5.67 -15.93
N GLY A 80 8.56 -6.86 -15.36
CA GLY A 80 9.08 -8.10 -15.92
C GLY A 80 8.48 -9.33 -15.26
N ILE A 81 8.43 -10.42 -16.03
CA ILE A 81 8.16 -11.77 -15.55
C ILE A 81 9.51 -12.45 -15.32
N ILE A 82 9.63 -13.19 -14.22
CA ILE A 82 10.89 -13.84 -13.84
C ILE A 82 10.86 -15.28 -14.34
N ASP A 83 11.76 -15.59 -15.27
CA ASP A 83 11.95 -16.95 -15.78
C ASP A 83 12.82 -17.80 -14.85
N GLU A 84 13.88 -17.20 -14.32
CA GLU A 84 14.90 -17.90 -13.53
C GLU A 84 15.44 -17.00 -12.42
N ILE A 85 15.71 -17.59 -11.26
CA ILE A 85 16.48 -16.95 -10.20
C ILE A 85 17.71 -17.80 -9.94
N GLU A 86 18.87 -17.23 -10.25
CA GLU A 86 20.16 -17.75 -9.86
C GLU A 86 20.63 -17.00 -8.61
N TYR A 87 21.06 -17.75 -7.59
CA TYR A 87 21.60 -17.19 -6.36
C TYR A 87 22.93 -17.87 -5.99
N GLY A 88 23.95 -17.02 -5.79
CA GLY A 88 25.34 -17.41 -5.59
C GLY A 88 26.24 -16.19 -5.82
N ARG A 89 27.51 -16.23 -5.42
CA ARG A 89 28.47 -15.17 -5.78
C ARG A 89 29.07 -15.45 -7.16
N HIS A 90 28.92 -14.52 -8.11
CA HIS A 90 29.79 -14.44 -9.30
C HIS A 90 31.19 -13.88 -8.96
N THR A 91 31.85 -14.38 -7.91
CA THR A 91 33.25 -14.04 -7.64
C THR A 91 34.13 -15.21 -8.04
N PRO A 92 35.15 -15.03 -8.91
CA PRO A 92 36.19 -16.03 -9.09
C PRO A 92 37.05 -16.04 -7.82
N VAL A 93 36.58 -16.73 -6.79
CA VAL A 93 37.36 -17.08 -5.61
C VAL A 93 36.99 -18.52 -5.29
N GLU A 94 37.97 -19.42 -5.38
CA GLU A 94 37.87 -20.79 -4.88
C GLU A 94 37.54 -20.76 -3.39
N LEU A 95 36.26 -20.92 -3.07
CA LEU A 95 35.78 -21.18 -1.72
C LEU A 95 34.84 -22.37 -1.81
N GLU A 96 35.04 -23.30 -0.89
CA GLU A 96 34.27 -24.53 -0.68
C GLU A 96 32.77 -24.39 -1.00
N PRO A 97 32.15 -25.42 -1.60
CA PRO A 97 30.82 -25.33 -2.18
C PRO A 97 29.78 -25.03 -1.09
N ARG A 98 29.33 -23.78 -1.03
CA ARG A 98 28.10 -23.41 -0.33
C ARG A 98 27.02 -23.21 -1.38
N LEU A 99 25.84 -23.80 -1.14
CA LEU A 99 24.76 -24.01 -2.11
C LEU A 99 24.68 -22.92 -3.18
N SER A 100 25.11 -23.28 -4.39
CA SER A 100 24.80 -22.61 -5.64
C SER A 100 23.62 -23.34 -6.27
N GLY A 101 22.66 -22.60 -6.82
CA GLY A 101 21.47 -23.20 -7.42
C GLY A 101 20.84 -22.28 -8.46
N THR A 102 20.36 -22.93 -9.51
CA THR A 102 19.50 -22.36 -10.52
C THR A 102 18.11 -22.95 -10.33
N LEU A 103 17.09 -22.09 -10.22
CA LEU A 103 15.69 -22.52 -10.27
C LEU A 103 15.03 -21.91 -11.49
N ASN A 104 14.66 -22.75 -12.47
CA ASN A 104 13.82 -22.37 -13.60
C ASN A 104 12.34 -22.22 -13.17
N ILE A 105 11.48 -21.69 -14.05
CA ILE A 105 10.04 -21.46 -13.78
C ILE A 105 9.36 -22.67 -13.13
N SER A 106 9.54 -23.87 -13.67
CA SER A 106 8.91 -25.08 -13.14
C SER A 106 9.44 -25.44 -11.75
N GLY A 107 10.76 -25.34 -11.54
CA GLY A 107 11.39 -25.54 -10.24
C GLY A 107 10.93 -24.52 -9.19
N ILE A 108 10.79 -23.25 -9.57
CA ILE A 108 10.23 -22.18 -8.72
C ILE A 108 8.80 -22.51 -8.32
N GLN A 109 7.95 -22.88 -9.29
CA GLN A 109 6.55 -23.22 -9.02
C GLN A 109 6.41 -24.44 -8.10
N ASP A 110 7.23 -25.48 -8.32
CA ASP A 110 7.22 -26.68 -7.48
C ASP A 110 7.70 -26.40 -6.05
N LEU A 111 8.73 -25.56 -5.90
CA LEU A 111 9.22 -25.14 -4.58
C LEU A 111 8.13 -24.37 -3.81
N ILE A 112 7.46 -23.44 -4.50
CA ILE A 112 6.37 -22.65 -3.91
C ILE A 112 5.23 -23.58 -3.48
N LYS A 113 4.79 -24.51 -4.34
CA LYS A 113 3.73 -25.49 -4.01
C LYS A 113 4.08 -26.38 -2.82
N ARG A 114 5.29 -26.96 -2.80
CA ARG A 114 5.74 -27.81 -1.69
C ARG A 114 5.78 -27.05 -0.38
N ARG A 115 6.15 -25.77 -0.42
CA ARG A 115 6.20 -24.93 0.77
C ARG A 115 4.81 -24.50 1.24
N GLU A 116 3.92 -24.11 0.34
CA GLU A 116 2.50 -23.86 0.66
C GLU A 116 1.87 -25.08 1.37
N GLN A 117 2.13 -26.30 0.86
CA GLN A 117 1.66 -27.54 1.49
C GLN A 117 2.31 -27.81 2.86
N ALA A 118 3.62 -27.56 3.00
CA ALA A 118 4.33 -27.74 4.26
C ALA A 118 3.84 -26.75 5.34
N GLU A 119 3.54 -25.51 4.98
CA GLU A 119 2.97 -24.52 5.89
C GLU A 119 1.51 -24.87 6.26
N LEU A 120 0.71 -25.38 5.31
CA LEU A 120 -0.62 -25.90 5.59
C LEU A 120 -0.60 -27.06 6.61
N ALA A 121 0.38 -27.96 6.48
CA ALA A 121 0.55 -29.10 7.38
C ALA A 121 1.02 -28.71 8.79
N LYS A 122 1.64 -27.54 8.98
CA LYS A 122 2.09 -27.03 10.28
C LYS A 122 0.99 -26.31 11.08
N GLY A 123 -0.17 -26.04 10.49
CA GLY A 123 -1.30 -25.43 11.19
C GLY A 123 -1.12 -23.95 11.55
N GLU A 124 -0.02 -23.30 11.14
CA GLU A 124 0.18 -21.85 11.25
C GLU A 124 -0.49 -21.16 10.06
N GLY A 125 -1.82 -21.23 10.00
CA GLY A 125 -2.59 -20.49 9.03
C GLY A 125 -2.41 -18.99 9.26
N VAL A 126 -1.62 -18.31 8.42
CA VAL A 126 -1.82 -16.88 8.18
C VAL A 126 -3.23 -16.77 7.64
N ASN A 127 -4.16 -16.36 8.50
CA ASN A 127 -5.58 -16.28 8.21
C ASN A 127 -5.81 -15.13 7.23
N SER A 128 -5.56 -15.37 5.94
CA SER A 128 -5.75 -14.43 4.84
C SER A 128 -7.22 -14.00 4.70
N GLY A 129 -8.16 -14.74 5.31
CA GLY A 129 -9.57 -14.33 5.46
C GLY A 129 -9.83 -13.31 6.57
N ALA A 130 -8.96 -13.20 7.58
CA ALA A 130 -9.14 -12.26 8.69
C ALA A 130 -8.89 -10.80 8.26
N VAL A 131 -8.01 -10.57 7.28
CA VAL A 131 -7.63 -9.21 6.83
C VAL A 131 -8.76 -8.49 6.11
N ILE A 132 -9.57 -9.21 5.33
CA ILE A 132 -10.76 -8.65 4.66
C ILE A 132 -11.84 -8.29 5.70
N SER A 133 -12.02 -9.10 6.74
CA SER A 133 -13.00 -8.83 7.80
C SER A 133 -12.60 -7.67 8.73
N ALA A 134 -11.30 -7.51 9.00
CA ALA A 134 -10.78 -6.43 9.84
C ALA A 134 -10.89 -5.05 9.16
N ALA A 135 -10.73 -5.00 7.84
CA ALA A 135 -10.93 -3.78 7.05
C ALA A 135 -12.41 -3.34 6.96
N MET A 136 -13.36 -4.27 7.09
CA MET A 136 -14.80 -3.97 7.05
C MET A 136 -15.36 -3.42 8.38
N ASN A 137 -14.67 -3.61 9.51
CA ASN A 137 -15.20 -3.24 10.84
C ASN A 137 -14.64 -1.91 11.40
N SER A 138 -13.71 -1.25 10.69
CA SER A 138 -13.18 0.07 11.07
C SER A 138 -14.03 1.26 10.61
N GLY A 139 -15.13 1.01 9.87
CA GLY A 139 -15.97 2.03 9.23
C GLY A 139 -17.16 2.58 10.04
N LYS A 140 -17.35 2.24 11.32
CA LYS A 140 -18.47 2.76 12.12
C LYS A 140 -18.03 3.55 13.35
N LYS A 141 -17.44 4.73 13.14
CA LYS A 141 -17.60 5.85 14.09
C LYS A 141 -17.68 7.19 13.37
N SER A 142 -18.91 7.68 13.26
CA SER A 142 -19.33 9.08 13.39
C SER A 142 -20.86 9.06 13.56
N PRO A 143 -21.51 9.95 14.35
CA PRO A 143 -21.17 11.36 14.43
C PRO A 143 -21.20 12.02 15.83
N SER A 144 -20.57 13.19 15.85
CA SER A 144 -20.73 14.35 16.73
C SER A 144 -22.01 14.45 17.59
N LYS A 145 -21.83 14.73 18.89
CA LYS A 145 -22.80 15.49 19.70
C LYS A 145 -22.09 16.70 20.34
N LYS A 146 -22.40 17.89 19.85
CA LYS A 146 -22.28 19.15 20.61
C LYS A 146 -23.16 19.01 21.87
N LYS A 147 -22.59 19.15 23.06
CA LYS A 147 -23.36 19.46 24.28
C LYS A 147 -23.25 20.96 24.54
N SER A 148 -24.35 21.65 24.24
CA SER A 148 -24.76 22.88 24.90
C SER A 148 -25.20 22.55 26.33
N SER A 149 -24.73 23.29 27.33
CA SER A 149 -25.40 23.38 28.63
C SER A 149 -25.13 24.75 29.25
N ASP A 150 -26.19 25.53 29.32
CA ASP A 150 -26.33 26.74 30.10
C ASP A 150 -26.37 26.45 31.62
N LYS A 151 -25.74 27.38 32.37
CA LYS A 151 -26.07 27.97 33.69
C LYS A 151 -26.61 27.10 34.85
N SER A 152 -25.95 27.22 36.01
CA SER A 152 -26.52 27.82 37.23
C SER A 152 -25.52 27.97 38.41
N GLY A 153 -25.56 29.14 39.08
CA GLY A 153 -25.13 29.44 40.48
C GLY A 153 -23.62 29.44 40.79
N SER A 154 -23.00 30.35 41.56
CA SER A 154 -23.46 31.42 42.47
C SER A 154 -22.24 32.24 42.96
N GLU A 155 -22.41 33.57 43.10
CA GLU A 155 -21.81 34.60 43.99
C GLU A 155 -20.36 34.46 44.55
N LYS A 156 -19.50 35.48 44.70
CA LYS A 156 -19.66 36.81 45.31
C LYS A 156 -18.55 37.81 44.91
N SER A 157 -18.94 39.10 44.98
CA SER A 157 -18.18 40.32 45.38
C SER A 157 -16.79 40.64 44.79
N SER A 158 -16.64 41.80 44.15
CA SER A 158 -16.26 43.07 44.80
C SER A 158 -15.79 44.13 43.77
N SER A 159 -16.43 45.31 43.82
CA SER A 159 -15.88 46.67 43.68
C SER A 159 -14.81 47.01 42.63
N GLY A 160 -15.09 48.01 41.78
CA GLY A 160 -14.04 48.79 41.10
C GLY A 160 -14.55 49.71 40.01
N ASN A 161 -14.46 51.02 40.25
CA ASN A 161 -15.05 52.14 39.50
C ASN A 161 -14.09 52.67 38.40
N GLY A 162 -14.58 53.34 37.34
CA GLY A 162 -13.77 54.19 36.45
C GLY A 162 -14.13 54.09 34.95
N LEU A 163 -14.93 55.00 34.39
CA LEU A 163 -14.58 56.32 33.81
C LEU A 163 -14.29 56.30 32.28
N LYS A 164 -15.28 56.81 31.52
CA LYS A 164 -15.27 57.73 30.36
C LYS A 164 -14.25 57.60 29.20
N GLY A 165 -14.81 57.68 27.97
CA GLY A 165 -14.21 58.32 26.79
C GLY A 165 -14.69 57.68 25.47
N SER A 166 -15.63 58.26 24.70
CA SER A 166 -15.39 59.11 23.50
C SER A 166 -14.40 58.50 22.49
N SER A 167 -14.62 58.32 21.20
CA SER A 167 -15.46 59.01 20.21
C SER A 167 -15.30 58.35 18.81
N ALA A 168 -16.35 58.45 17.99
CA ALA A 168 -16.39 58.81 16.55
C ALA A 168 -15.50 58.12 15.47
N GLY A 169 -16.14 57.84 14.31
CA GLY A 169 -15.51 57.72 12.98
C GLY A 169 -15.85 56.41 12.25
N ALA A 170 -17.00 56.22 11.59
CA ALA A 170 -17.45 56.75 10.30
C ALA A 170 -16.68 56.27 9.03
N ARG A 171 -17.40 55.49 8.21
CA ARG A 171 -17.40 55.35 6.72
C ARG A 171 -16.18 54.67 6.06
N ARG A 172 -16.32 53.56 5.33
CA ARG A 172 -17.06 53.26 4.06
C ARG A 172 -16.37 53.90 2.84
N GLY A 173 -15.80 53.06 1.96
CA GLY A 173 -15.29 53.48 0.65
C GLY A 173 -14.85 52.29 -0.22
N LYS A 174 -15.63 52.02 -1.27
CA LYS A 174 -15.30 51.16 -2.42
C LYS A 174 -14.40 51.91 -3.42
N GLY A 175 -13.69 51.16 -4.26
CA GLY A 175 -13.08 51.60 -5.53
C GLY A 175 -11.56 51.42 -5.52
N LYS A 176 -10.91 50.87 -6.55
CA LYS A 176 -11.27 50.65 -7.96
C LYS A 176 -10.91 49.24 -8.40
#